data_AF-A0A1B6KVH0-F1
#
_entry.id   AF-A0A1B6KVH0-F1
#
_cell.length_a   1.000
_cell.length_b   1.000
_cell.length_c   1.000
_cell.angle_alpha   90.00
_cell.angle_beta   90.00
_cell.angle_gamma   90.00
#
_symmetry.space_group_name_H-M   'P 1'
#
loop_
_entity.id
_entity.type
_entity.pdbx_description
1 polymer ?
#
loop_
_entity_poly.entity_id
_entity_poly.type
_entity_poly.pdbx_seq_one_letter_code
_entity_poly.pdbx_strand_id
1 'polypeptide(L)'
;DITVYSNCSCIEELGDNGIQASSQPCKMTCSLLPLFLIMMYLSLFFTFVAIMPALTATLRCVKSDQRSLALGMQWMLVRLLGMIPGPMLFGVILDGTCEYWHAPCSKDEGSCIL
;
A
#
# COMPACT_ATOMS: atom_id res chain seq x y z
N ASP A 1 22.37 16.11 17.68
CA ASP A 1 21.22 16.68 18.42
C ASP A 1 20.06 15.71 18.41
N ILE A 2 19.57 15.31 19.59
CA ILE A 2 18.42 14.41 19.75
C ILE A 2 17.24 15.29 20.17
N THR A 3 16.38 15.65 19.22
CA THR A 3 15.17 16.43 19.50
C THR A 3 14.16 15.55 20.22
N VAL A 4 13.86 15.90 21.47
CA VAL A 4 12.88 15.19 22.30
C VAL A 4 11.50 15.81 22.08
N TYR A 5 10.48 14.99 21.83
CA TYR A 5 9.12 15.44 21.58
C TYR A 5 8.22 15.09 22.77
N SER A 6 7.42 16.05 23.27
CA SER A 6 6.41 15.83 24.31
C SER A 6 5.17 16.66 23.97
N ASN A 7 3.98 16.06 24.14
CA ASN A 7 2.69 16.73 23.93
C ASN A 7 2.58 17.47 22.58
N CYS A 8 2.97 16.78 21.49
CA CYS A 8 2.99 17.31 20.13
C CYS A 8 3.83 18.60 19.94
N SER A 9 4.79 18.85 20.84
CA SER A 9 5.68 20.01 20.81
C SER A 9 7.14 19.58 20.99
N CYS A 10 8.06 20.30 20.34
CA CYS A 10 9.50 20.11 20.51
C CYS A 10 9.91 20.56 21.92
N ILE A 11 10.62 19.72 22.66
CA ILE A 11 11.15 20.07 23.98
C ILE A 11 12.45 20.87 23.78
N GLU A 12 12.41 22.15 24.17
CA GLU A 12 13.55 23.07 23.98
C GLU A 12 14.59 23.00 25.12
N GLU A 13 14.27 22.40 26.28
CA GLU A 13 15.15 22.37 27.46
C GLU A 13 15.22 20.96 28.09
N LEU A 14 16.44 20.43 28.21
CA LEU A 14 16.76 19.15 28.87
C LEU A 14 16.63 19.30 30.40
N GLY A 15 15.42 19.25 30.94
CA GLY A 15 15.19 19.25 32.39
C GLY A 15 15.73 17.97 33.07
N ASP A 16 16.21 18.12 34.30
CA ASP A 16 16.91 17.16 35.20
C ASP A 16 16.24 15.77 35.43
N ASN A 17 15.11 15.50 34.77
CA ASN A 17 14.31 14.28 34.90
C ASN A 17 14.28 13.41 33.62
N GLY A 18 15.32 13.50 32.77
CA GLY A 18 15.70 12.43 31.84
C GLY A 18 14.61 11.88 30.92
N ILE A 19 13.78 12.73 30.30
CA ILE A 19 12.87 12.28 29.24
C ILE A 19 13.67 12.16 27.94
N GLN A 20 14.01 10.94 27.55
CA GLN A 20 14.66 10.63 26.26
C GLN A 20 13.61 10.22 25.23
N ALA A 21 13.49 10.96 24.14
CA ALA A 21 12.83 10.47 22.92
C ALA A 21 13.92 9.92 22.01
N SER A 22 13.76 8.68 21.56
CA SER A 22 14.64 8.09 20.55
C SER A 22 13.97 8.18 19.18
N SER A 23 14.78 8.38 18.14
CA SER A 23 14.34 8.29 16.74
C SER A 23 14.13 6.83 16.34
N GLN A 24 13.29 6.11 17.08
CA GLN A 24 12.97 4.72 16.83
C GLN A 24 11.48 4.62 16.50
N PRO A 25 11.09 3.90 15.43
CA PRO A 25 9.69 3.72 15.10
C PRO A 25 8.95 3.08 16.28
N CYS A 26 7.75 3.58 16.59
CA CYS A 26 6.91 3.02 17.63
C CYS A 26 6.62 1.54 17.36
N LYS A 27 6.55 0.74 18.42
CA LYS A 27 6.28 -0.70 18.32
C LYS A 27 4.81 -0.91 17.96
N MET A 28 4.53 -0.95 16.66
CA MET A 28 3.20 -1.21 16.10
C MET A 28 2.85 -2.70 16.27
N THR A 29 2.01 -3.05 17.24
CA THR A 29 1.45 -4.42 17.37
C THR A 29 0.19 -4.55 16.52
N CYS A 30 0.36 -4.85 15.23
CA CYS A 30 -0.77 -5.07 14.31
C CYS A 30 -1.16 -6.56 14.26
N SER A 31 -2.21 -6.94 15.00
CA SER A 31 -2.69 -8.33 15.07
C SER A 31 -3.31 -8.83 13.75
N LEU A 32 -3.74 -7.91 12.88
CA LEU A 32 -4.33 -8.21 11.58
C LEU A 32 -3.29 -8.49 10.46
N LEU A 33 -2.03 -8.13 10.68
CA LEU A 33 -0.95 -8.32 9.70
C LEU A 33 -0.85 -9.78 9.18
N PRO A 34 -0.81 -10.82 10.02
CA PRO A 34 -0.77 -12.21 9.52
C PRO A 34 -2.01 -12.59 8.71
N LEU A 35 -3.20 -12.11 9.09
CA LEU A 35 -4.44 -12.37 8.35
C LEU A 35 -4.40 -11.72 6.96
N PHE A 36 -3.93 -10.47 6.88
CA PHE A 36 -3.74 -9.78 5.62
C PHE A 36 -2.78 -10.53 4.68
N LEU A 37 -1.65 -10.99 5.19
CA LEU A 37 -0.67 -11.75 4.40
C LEU A 37 -1.24 -13.06 3.85
N ILE A 38 -2.02 -13.80 4.65
CA ILE A 38 -2.68 -15.04 4.21
C ILE A 38 -3.71 -14.74 3.11
N MET A 39 -4.54 -13.72 3.29
CA MET A 39 -5.53 -13.31 2.28
C MET A 39 -4.86 -12.86 0.98
N MET A 40 -3.77 -12.10 1.08
CA MET A 40 -2.98 -11.68 -0.08
C MET A 40 -2.41 -12.88 -0.81
N TYR A 41 -1.80 -13.83 -0.10
CA TYR A 41 -1.27 -15.06 -0.71
C TYR A 41 -2.35 -15.84 -1.47
N LEU A 42 -3.51 -16.05 -0.84
CA LEU A 42 -4.63 -16.76 -1.47
C LEU A 42 -5.13 -16.02 -2.72
N SER A 43 -5.30 -14.70 -2.65
CA SER A 43 -5.72 -13.89 -3.81
C SER A 43 -4.75 -14.00 -4.99
N LEU A 44 -3.44 -13.96 -4.72
CA LEU A 44 -2.40 -14.13 -5.74
C LEU A 44 -2.48 -15.53 -6.34
N PHE A 45 -2.58 -16.56 -5.50
CA PHE A 45 -2.71 -17.94 -5.95
C PHE A 45 -3.91 -18.13 -6.89
N PHE A 46 -5.11 -17.69 -6.47
CA PHE A 46 -6.31 -17.78 -7.31
C PHE A 46 -6.17 -16.98 -8.61
N THR A 47 -5.50 -15.83 -8.57
CA THR A 47 -5.22 -15.02 -9.75
C THR A 47 -4.38 -15.79 -10.76
N PHE A 48 -3.27 -16.41 -10.35
CA PHE A 48 -2.46 -17.25 -11.25
C PHE A 48 -3.22 -18.45 -11.80
N VAL A 49 -3.98 -19.13 -10.93
CA VAL A 49 -4.80 -20.29 -11.30
C VAL A 49 -5.90 -19.91 -12.30
N ALA A 50 -6.47 -18.70 -12.23
CA ALA A 50 -7.48 -18.22 -13.18
C ALA A 50 -6.88 -17.66 -14.48
N ILE A 51 -5.70 -17.04 -14.40
CA ILE A 51 -5.01 -16.47 -15.57
C ILE A 51 -4.60 -17.58 -16.54
N MET A 52 -3.99 -18.68 -16.07
CA MET A 52 -3.54 -19.82 -16.90
C MET A 52 -4.61 -20.46 -17.81
N PRO A 53 -5.82 -20.80 -17.33
CA PRO A 53 -6.89 -21.30 -18.18
C PRO A 53 -7.42 -20.21 -19.10
N ALA A 54 -7.49 -18.95 -18.66
CA ALA A 54 -7.96 -17.84 -19.51
C ALA A 54 -7.04 -17.63 -20.73
N LEU A 55 -5.73 -17.56 -20.55
CA LEU A 55 -4.78 -17.47 -21.67
C LEU A 55 -4.81 -18.71 -22.57
N THR A 56 -4.93 -19.91 -22.00
CA THR A 56 -5.06 -21.14 -22.79
C THR A 56 -6.35 -21.16 -23.61
N ALA A 57 -7.47 -20.70 -23.05
CA ALA A 57 -8.74 -20.57 -23.75
C ALA A 57 -8.65 -19.56 -24.89
N THR A 58 -8.09 -18.37 -24.64
CA THR A 58 -7.89 -17.33 -25.66
C THR A 58 -7.06 -17.86 -26.83
N LEU A 59 -5.98 -18.59 -26.55
CA LEU A 59 -5.12 -19.19 -27.58
C LEU A 59 -5.81 -20.29 -28.41
N ARG A 60 -6.79 -21.00 -27.84
CA ARG A 60 -7.59 -22.02 -28.53
C ARG A 60 -8.72 -21.41 -29.37
N CYS A 61 -9.25 -20.27 -28.97
CA CYS A 61 -10.36 -19.59 -29.66
C CYS A 61 -9.90 -18.73 -30.86
N VAL A 62 -8.60 -18.43 -30.98
CA VAL A 62 -8.06 -17.52 -32.00
C VAL A 62 -7.07 -18.22 -32.95
N LYS A 63 -7.09 -17.83 -34.23
CA LYS A 63 -6.13 -18.27 -35.24
C LYS A 63 -4.71 -17.84 -34.86
N SER A 64 -3.70 -18.64 -35.25
CA SER A 64 -2.29 -18.42 -34.87
C SER A 64 -1.77 -17.02 -35.17
N ASP A 65 -2.24 -16.41 -36.26
CA ASP A 65 -1.83 -15.09 -36.74
C ASP A 65 -2.35 -13.92 -35.86
N GLN A 66 -3.41 -14.12 -35.08
CA GLN A 66 -4.03 -13.07 -34.26
C GLN A 66 -3.86 -13.28 -32.75
N ARG A 67 -3.04 -14.26 -32.33
CA ARG A 67 -2.84 -14.61 -30.91
C ARG A 67 -2.24 -13.48 -30.09
N SER A 68 -1.22 -12.80 -30.61
CA SER A 68 -0.54 -11.70 -29.91
C SER A 68 -1.47 -10.50 -29.72
N LEU A 69 -2.29 -10.18 -30.72
CA LEU A 69 -3.31 -9.13 -30.65
C LEU A 69 -4.37 -9.45 -29.58
N ALA A 70 -4.91 -10.68 -29.59
CA ALA A 70 -5.94 -11.11 -28.65
C ALA A 70 -5.44 -11.09 -27.20
N LEU A 71 -4.23 -11.60 -26.96
CA LEU A 71 -3.60 -11.53 -25.65
C LEU A 71 -3.36 -10.08 -25.22
N GLY A 72 -2.84 -9.23 -26.12
CA GLY A 72 -2.64 -7.81 -25.86
C GLY A 72 -3.93 -7.11 -25.41
N MET A 73 -5.04 -7.35 -26.11
CA MET A 73 -6.35 -6.78 -25.76
C MET A 73 -6.86 -7.30 -24.41
N GLN A 74 -6.73 -8.62 -24.14
CA GLN A 74 -7.09 -9.21 -22.86
C GLN A 74 -6.34 -8.54 -21.70
N TRP A 75 -5.02 -8.36 -21.82
CA TRP A 75 -4.21 -7.70 -20.80
C TRP A 75 -4.49 -6.20 -20.69
N MET A 76 -4.81 -5.52 -21.81
CA MET A 76 -5.21 -4.11 -21.78
C MET A 76 -6.50 -3.93 -20.97
N LEU A 77 -7.52 -4.76 -21.20
CA LEU A 77 -8.78 -4.69 -20.45
C LEU A 77 -8.57 -4.95 -18.96
N VAL A 78 -7.77 -5.97 -18.60
CA VAL A 78 -7.44 -6.27 -17.20
C VAL A 78 -6.72 -5.11 -16.53
N ARG A 79 -5.78 -4.46 -17.22
CA ARG A 79 -5.07 -3.30 -16.66
C ARG A 79 -5.97 -2.09 -16.51
N LEU A 80 -6.79 -1.79 -17.52
CA LEU A 80 -7.73 -0.67 -17.51
C LEU A 80 -8.75 -0.78 -16.37
N LEU A 81 -9.30 -1.98 -16.16
CA LEU A 81 -10.39 -2.19 -15.20
C LEU A 81 -9.90 -2.56 -13.80
N GLY A 82 -8.69 -3.09 -13.65
CA GLY A 82 -8.15 -3.55 -12.36
C GLY A 82 -6.92 -2.80 -11.90
N MET A 83 -5.86 -2.78 -12.73
CA MET A 83 -4.55 -2.26 -12.32
C MET A 83 -4.51 -0.73 -12.16
N ILE A 84 -5.33 0.02 -12.91
CA ILE A 84 -5.44 1.48 -12.77
C ILE A 84 -6.26 1.86 -11.51
N PRO A 85 -7.48 1.34 -11.31
CA PRO A 85 -8.27 1.70 -10.13
C PRO A 85 -7.74 1.08 -8.83
N GLY A 86 -6.99 -0.02 -8.89
CA GLY A 86 -6.47 -0.71 -7.70
C GLY A 86 -5.60 0.16 -6.80
N PRO A 87 -4.46 0.70 -7.29
CA PRO A 87 -3.58 1.58 -6.52
C PRO A 87 -4.28 2.86 -6.07
N MET A 88 -5.18 3.42 -6.88
CA MET A 88 -5.97 4.60 -6.53
C MET A 88 -6.87 4.32 -5.33
N LEU A 89 -7.62 3.22 -5.34
CA LEU A 89 -8.49 2.85 -4.24
C LEU A 89 -7.69 2.52 -2.97
N PHE A 90 -6.57 1.80 -3.11
CA PHE A 90 -5.68 1.52 -1.99
C PHE A 90 -5.09 2.80 -1.40
N GLY A 91 -4.71 3.78 -2.24
CA GLY A 91 -4.25 5.09 -1.78
C GLY A 91 -5.30 5.79 -0.91
N VAL A 92 -6.54 5.87 -1.41
CA VAL A 92 -7.65 6.49 -0.67
C VAL A 92 -7.95 5.76 0.65
N ILE A 93 -7.88 4.43 0.66
CA ILE A 93 -8.09 3.65 1.90
C ILE A 93 -6.98 3.95 2.92
N LEU A 94 -5.72 3.97 2.49
CA LEU A 94 -4.59 4.26 3.36
C LEU A 94 -4.68 5.68 3.93
N ASP A 95 -4.94 6.67 3.07
CA ASP A 95 -5.12 8.06 3.47
C ASP A 95 -6.35 8.24 4.39
N GLY A 96 -7.43 7.50 4.16
CA GLY A 96 -8.64 7.53 4.98
C GLY A 96 -8.50 6.90 6.36
N THR A 97 -7.54 5.99 6.54
CA THR A 97 -7.19 5.41 7.85
C THR A 97 -6.10 6.18 8.59
N CYS A 98 -5.65 7.32 8.06
CA CYS A 98 -4.58 8.10 8.65
C CYS A 98 -5.01 8.71 9.99
N GLU A 99 -4.37 8.28 11.09
CA GLU A 99 -4.60 8.86 12.42
C GLU A 99 -3.63 10.02 12.70
N TYR A 100 -2.45 10.00 12.07
CA TYR A 100 -1.42 11.03 12.22
C TYR A 100 -1.04 11.69 10.89
N TRP A 101 -1.55 12.90 10.67
CA TRP A 101 -1.10 13.78 9.61
C TRP A 101 0.20 14.45 10.00
N HIS A 102 1.20 14.40 9.13
CA HIS A 102 2.45 15.14 9.36
C HIS A 102 2.17 16.63 9.21
N ALA A 103 2.03 17.32 10.35
CA ALA A 103 1.97 18.78 10.40
C ALA A 103 3.37 19.31 10.74
N PRO A 104 4.21 19.66 9.75
CA PRO A 104 5.41 20.46 10.04
C PRO A 104 4.99 21.76 10.73
N CYS A 105 5.83 22.29 11.63
CA CYS A 105 5.58 23.53 12.38
C CYS A 105 5.33 24.78 11.49
N SER A 106 5.33 24.63 10.17
CA SER A 106 4.95 25.60 9.15
C SER A 106 3.70 25.11 8.39
N LYS A 107 2.52 25.31 8.99
CA LYS A 107 1.18 25.56 8.41
C LYS A 107 0.61 24.74 7.23
N ASP A 108 1.37 23.87 6.58
CA ASP A 108 0.94 23.05 5.45
C ASP A 108 0.81 21.60 5.89
N GLU A 109 -0.32 20.96 5.57
CA GLU A 109 -0.55 19.53 5.80
C GLU A 109 0.39 18.71 4.89
N GLY A 110 1.25 17.89 5.49
CA GLY A 110 2.18 16.99 4.80
C GLY A 110 1.58 15.61 4.51
N SER A 111 2.42 14.64 4.13
CA SER A 111 1.94 13.27 3.88
C SER A 111 1.52 12.57 5.18
N CYS A 112 0.61 11.59 5.08
CA CYS A 112 0.32 10.67 6.17
C CYS A 112 1.60 9.93 6.58
N ILE A 113 1.90 9.88 7.88
CA ILE A 113 3.08 9.19 8.45
C ILE A 113 2.72 7.89 9.19
N LEU A 114 1.47 7.41 8.97
CA LEU A 114 0.74 6.29 9.59
C LEU A 114 -0.19 6.75 10.73
#